data_AF-A0A484NNM7-F1
#
_entry.id   AF-A0A484NNM7-F1
#
_cell.length_a   1.000
_cell.length_b   1.000
_cell.length_c   1.000
_cell.angle_alpha   90.00
_cell.angle_beta   90.00
_cell.angle_gamma   90.00
#
_symmetry.space_group_name_H-M   'P 1'
#
loop_
_entity.id
_entity.type
_entity.pdbx_description
1 polymer ?
#
loop_
_entity_poly.entity_id
_entity_poly.type
_entity_poly.pdbx_seq_one_letter_code
_entity_poly.pdbx_strand_id
1 'polypeptide(L)'
;MLAGFSSSSTLLSPRHRLSLLRSDPSSSPEQLKACNLPSMSTHRLDLQPCSGFLRKDASSRSQAIVRPPSVVGLSIDSKQNSLRLLPPLQKRSLKRYAEQEICGYDNIAKRKKRRRGLKKSGDSEDDEEDQDKKVLLLGSGKFWFLSGGNEYEEEESGRIHCHQETGGEPSGASTSSESPSNYSNPITDQEIGNNGSNPTNPGESSSLAEESQNGIELISLLVACVDAVTSKNITAIHHFIARLGELSSPMGSSPIRRLISYFTEALVLRVSWNWPHIFHISHPREILDVVDDDENDSTALRFLNTVTPIPKFIHFTSNEILLRVFEGKEKVHIIDFDIKQGLQWPGLFQSLASRNNPPSHIRITGVGESKQELLRTSERLSGFAERLSLSFEFHPVVDSLEDLRLWMLHVKEGESVAVNCMLQMHKVLYNGSDRALTNLLGLIRSTNPIAVVIAEQESDHNGPTLESRMAESLKYYAAVFDSLDLSLPLDSPVRVKIEAMFGREIRNIIGCEGRERYERHSRFRKWRELLGQKGNFRCLGITEREFMQSQMLLKMHSVEKYKVQKEGEEEALTISWEDQTLYTVSAWTPYDVAESS
;
A
#
# COMPACT_ATOMS: atom_id res chain seq x y z
N MET A 1 -41.46 -32.97 31.06
CA MET A 1 -42.17 -32.74 32.35
C MET A 1 -41.53 -31.52 33.04
N LEU A 2 -42.20 -30.95 34.03
CA LEU A 2 -41.95 -29.63 34.61
C LEU A 2 -40.91 -29.61 35.75
N ALA A 3 -40.58 -28.37 36.18
CA ALA A 3 -39.84 -27.95 37.39
C ALA A 3 -38.31 -28.17 37.40
N GLY A 4 -37.45 -27.22 37.74
CA GLY A 4 -37.65 -25.79 38.06
C GLY A 4 -37.76 -25.46 39.55
N PHE A 5 -36.71 -24.85 40.12
CA PHE A 5 -36.75 -24.08 41.36
C PHE A 5 -35.68 -22.97 41.37
N SER A 6 -36.12 -21.76 41.74
CA SER A 6 -35.29 -20.57 42.07
C SER A 6 -34.76 -20.67 43.53
N SER A 7 -33.97 -19.76 44.13
CA SER A 7 -33.68 -18.35 43.82
C SER A 7 -32.51 -17.80 44.67
N SER A 8 -31.80 -16.78 44.14
CA SER A 8 -31.20 -15.59 44.81
C SER A 8 -30.22 -15.77 46.00
N SER A 9 -29.09 -15.04 46.10
CA SER A 9 -29.10 -13.57 46.25
C SER A 9 -27.74 -12.84 46.02
N THR A 10 -27.83 -11.69 45.34
CA THR A 10 -27.04 -10.43 45.51
C THR A 10 -25.50 -10.41 45.63
N LEU A 11 -24.86 -9.65 44.73
CA LEU A 11 -24.36 -8.28 44.99
C LEU A 11 -24.03 -7.56 43.66
N LEU A 12 -24.23 -6.23 43.58
CA LEU A 12 -24.03 -5.44 42.34
C LEU A 12 -23.73 -3.95 42.61
N SER A 13 -22.91 -3.35 41.73
CA SER A 13 -22.68 -1.89 41.56
C SER A 13 -21.82 -1.17 42.63
N PRO A 14 -21.18 -0.01 42.31
CA PRO A 14 -21.84 1.19 41.76
C PRO A 14 -21.28 1.74 40.43
N ARG A 15 -22.21 2.28 39.61
CA ARG A 15 -21.93 3.39 38.67
C ARG A 15 -22.10 4.73 39.38
N HIS A 16 -21.44 5.79 38.89
CA HIS A 16 -21.94 7.16 39.05
C HIS A 16 -22.23 7.81 37.69
N ARG A 17 -23.31 8.61 37.66
CA ARG A 17 -23.75 9.44 36.52
C ARG A 17 -23.44 10.90 36.82
N LEU A 18 -23.34 11.72 35.77
CA LEU A 18 -23.91 13.07 35.76
C LEU A 18 -24.75 13.25 34.49
N SER A 19 -25.66 14.23 34.50
CA SER A 19 -26.87 14.22 33.66
C SER A 19 -27.09 15.48 32.83
N LEU A 20 -27.59 15.28 31.61
CA LEU A 20 -28.64 16.05 30.93
C LEU A 20 -28.71 17.57 31.16
N LEU A 21 -28.58 18.32 30.07
CA LEU A 21 -29.54 19.37 29.73
C LEU A 21 -29.98 19.22 28.26
N ARG A 22 -31.22 19.62 27.98
CA ARG A 22 -31.92 19.45 26.71
C ARG A 22 -32.47 20.81 26.30
N SER A 23 -32.24 21.23 25.06
CA SER A 23 -32.87 22.40 24.45
C SER A 23 -33.06 22.15 22.95
N ASP A 24 -34.26 22.46 22.47
CA ASP A 24 -34.81 22.12 21.15
C ASP A 24 -34.42 23.17 20.05
N PRO A 25 -34.75 22.95 18.75
CA PRO A 25 -33.88 23.38 17.66
C PRO A 25 -34.29 24.67 16.93
N SER A 26 -33.30 25.47 16.49
CA SER A 26 -33.46 26.44 15.39
C SER A 26 -32.13 27.00 14.83
N SER A 27 -31.58 26.39 13.79
CA SER A 27 -30.76 27.10 12.78
C SER A 27 -30.59 26.26 11.51
N SER A 28 -30.77 26.90 10.35
CA SER A 28 -30.49 26.35 9.02
C SER A 28 -28.98 26.35 8.72
N PRO A 29 -28.48 25.44 7.85
CA PRO A 29 -27.04 25.21 7.71
C PRO A 29 -26.33 26.28 6.87
N GLU A 30 -25.13 26.66 7.32
CA GLU A 30 -24.20 27.47 6.51
C GLU A 30 -23.54 26.63 5.42
N GLN A 31 -23.35 27.26 4.25
CA GLN A 31 -22.89 26.59 3.03
C GLN A 31 -21.38 26.36 3.04
N LEU A 32 -20.94 25.13 3.34
CA LEU A 32 -19.59 24.70 2.98
C LEU A 32 -19.50 24.46 1.47
N LYS A 33 -18.65 25.25 0.80
CA LYS A 33 -18.44 25.22 -0.66
C LYS A 33 -17.98 23.84 -1.13
N ALA A 34 -18.66 23.31 -2.14
CA ALA A 34 -18.28 22.06 -2.78
C ALA A 34 -16.87 22.15 -3.38
N CYS A 35 -15.99 21.21 -3.00
CA CYS A 35 -14.78 20.96 -3.76
C CYS A 35 -15.16 20.32 -5.10
N ASN A 36 -14.89 21.03 -6.22
CA ASN A 36 -15.14 20.52 -7.56
C ASN A 36 -14.31 19.26 -7.84
N LEU A 37 -14.95 18.10 -7.79
CA LEU A 37 -14.46 16.92 -8.51
C LEU A 37 -14.60 17.18 -10.02
N PRO A 38 -13.59 16.90 -10.85
CA PRO A 38 -13.74 17.00 -12.29
C PRO A 38 -14.79 16.00 -12.77
N SER A 39 -15.87 16.51 -13.35
CA SER A 39 -16.89 15.69 -14.02
C SER A 39 -16.27 15.00 -15.22
N MET A 40 -16.09 13.68 -15.14
CA MET A 40 -15.66 12.87 -16.27
C MET A 40 -16.81 12.75 -17.26
N SER A 41 -16.68 13.40 -18.43
CA SER A 41 -17.65 13.27 -19.50
C SER A 41 -17.60 11.85 -20.08
N THR A 42 -18.66 11.07 -19.83
CA THR A 42 -18.88 9.80 -20.52
C THR A 42 -19.33 10.09 -21.96
N HIS A 43 -18.38 10.30 -22.86
CA HIS A 43 -18.68 10.29 -24.29
C HIS A 43 -19.16 8.90 -24.69
N ARG A 44 -20.42 8.83 -25.15
CA ARG A 44 -21.03 7.62 -25.70
C ARG A 44 -20.17 7.04 -26.82
N LEU A 45 -19.96 5.73 -26.77
CA LEU A 45 -19.70 4.94 -27.97
C LEU A 45 -21.06 4.48 -28.51
N ASP A 46 -21.67 5.29 -29.38
CA ASP A 46 -22.90 4.91 -30.09
C ASP A 46 -22.56 3.83 -31.14
N LEU A 47 -22.73 2.56 -30.77
CA LEU A 47 -22.79 1.45 -31.73
C LEU A 47 -24.25 1.21 -32.12
N GLN A 48 -24.61 1.52 -33.38
CA GLN A 48 -25.92 1.19 -33.91
C GLN A 48 -26.08 -0.32 -34.17
N PRO A 49 -27.31 -0.86 -34.06
CA PRO A 49 -27.53 -2.31 -33.99
C PRO A 49 -27.73 -2.96 -35.36
N CYS A 50 -27.09 -4.11 -35.59
CA CYS A 50 -27.44 -5.03 -36.66
C CYS A 50 -28.28 -6.19 -36.12
N SER A 51 -29.59 -6.11 -36.33
CA SER A 51 -30.54 -7.20 -36.06
C SER A 51 -30.65 -8.16 -37.25
N GLY A 52 -30.93 -9.43 -36.96
CA GLY A 52 -31.56 -10.35 -37.94
C GLY A 52 -30.72 -11.54 -38.39
N PHE A 53 -30.85 -12.66 -37.66
CA PHE A 53 -30.66 -14.00 -38.25
C PHE A 53 -32.02 -14.61 -38.61
N LEU A 54 -32.26 -14.88 -39.89
CA LEU A 54 -33.32 -15.77 -40.37
C LEU A 54 -32.84 -16.52 -41.61
N ARG A 55 -33.14 -17.82 -41.68
CA ARG A 55 -32.67 -18.76 -42.72
C ARG A 55 -33.46 -18.59 -44.03
N LYS A 56 -32.81 -18.76 -45.19
CA LYS A 56 -33.32 -19.64 -46.29
C LYS A 56 -32.30 -19.98 -47.38
N ASP A 57 -32.69 -20.95 -48.20
CA ASP A 57 -31.86 -21.76 -49.11
C ASP A 57 -31.64 -21.24 -50.54
N ALA A 58 -30.56 -21.74 -51.15
CA ALA A 58 -30.39 -22.19 -52.54
C ALA A 58 -30.72 -21.30 -53.79
N SER A 59 -29.68 -21.13 -54.63
CA SER A 59 -29.67 -20.93 -56.11
C SER A 59 -30.22 -19.59 -56.66
N SER A 60 -29.55 -18.85 -57.55
CA SER A 60 -28.99 -19.27 -58.84
C SER A 60 -28.25 -18.12 -59.59
N ARG A 61 -27.27 -18.49 -60.43
CA ARG A 61 -26.81 -17.87 -61.71
C ARG A 61 -27.02 -16.35 -62.00
N SER A 62 -25.90 -15.62 -62.21
CA SER A 62 -25.39 -15.21 -63.56
C SER A 62 -24.82 -13.77 -63.70
N GLN A 63 -23.57 -13.75 -64.19
CA GLN A 63 -22.96 -12.80 -65.15
C GLN A 63 -22.50 -11.39 -64.69
N ALA A 64 -21.54 -10.87 -65.46
CA ALA A 64 -20.63 -9.77 -65.16
C ALA A 64 -20.65 -8.70 -66.26
N ILE A 65 -19.99 -7.55 -66.05
CA ILE A 65 -19.35 -6.69 -67.09
C ILE A 65 -18.49 -5.62 -66.37
N VAL A 66 -17.15 -5.71 -66.43
CA VAL A 66 -16.18 -4.89 -67.24
C VAL A 66 -15.60 -3.63 -66.50
N ARG A 67 -14.26 -3.52 -66.48
CA ARG A 67 -13.41 -2.34 -66.13
C ARG A 67 -12.98 -1.61 -67.44
N PRO A 68 -12.02 -0.65 -67.54
CA PRO A 68 -11.29 0.24 -66.58
C PRO A 68 -11.49 1.75 -67.05
N PRO A 69 -10.60 2.77 -66.92
CA PRO A 69 -9.22 2.85 -66.41
C PRO A 69 -8.81 4.07 -65.53
N SER A 70 -7.52 4.06 -65.20
CA SER A 70 -6.73 4.93 -64.32
C SER A 70 -6.29 6.28 -64.90
N VAL A 71 -6.02 7.27 -64.03
CA VAL A 71 -5.14 8.42 -64.29
C VAL A 71 -4.21 8.66 -63.08
N VAL A 72 -2.98 9.13 -63.34
CA VAL A 72 -1.88 9.38 -62.39
C VAL A 72 -1.77 10.88 -62.07
N GLY A 73 -1.35 11.28 -60.86
CA GLY A 73 -1.17 12.73 -60.58
C GLY A 73 -0.65 13.20 -59.21
N LEU A 74 0.62 12.91 -58.92
CA LEU A 74 1.57 13.77 -58.16
C LEU A 74 1.38 14.13 -56.66
N SER A 75 2.53 14.45 -56.05
CA SER A 75 2.76 14.68 -54.61
C SER A 75 2.88 16.17 -54.26
N ILE A 76 2.57 16.54 -53.02
CA ILE A 76 3.04 17.78 -52.37
C ILE A 76 3.49 17.46 -50.94
N ASP A 77 4.74 17.78 -50.61
CA ASP A 77 5.31 17.68 -49.26
C ASP A 77 4.71 18.72 -48.30
N SER A 78 4.60 18.37 -47.02
CA SER A 78 4.66 19.37 -45.95
C SER A 78 5.56 18.90 -44.81
N LYS A 79 6.48 19.77 -44.40
CA LYS A 79 7.54 19.47 -43.42
C LYS A 79 6.95 19.45 -42.01
N GLN A 80 7.32 18.44 -41.21
CA GLN A 80 7.32 18.56 -39.75
C GLN A 80 8.74 18.45 -39.22
N ASN A 81 9.13 19.43 -38.39
CA ASN A 81 10.47 19.48 -37.81
C ASN A 81 10.68 18.35 -36.80
N SER A 82 11.77 17.61 -36.96
CA SER A 82 12.22 16.64 -35.95
C SER A 82 12.84 17.38 -34.76
N LEU A 83 12.11 17.47 -33.66
CA LEU A 83 12.71 17.72 -32.34
C LEU A 83 13.11 16.36 -31.75
N ARG A 84 14.41 16.04 -31.84
CA ARG A 84 14.99 14.91 -31.11
C ARG A 84 14.98 15.21 -29.61
N LEU A 85 13.98 14.69 -28.90
CA LEU A 85 14.06 14.58 -27.44
C LEU A 85 15.12 13.52 -27.09
N LEU A 86 16.06 13.91 -26.24
CA LEU A 86 17.06 13.01 -25.66
C LEU A 86 16.35 12.01 -24.73
N PRO A 87 16.79 10.74 -24.66
CA PRO A 87 16.22 9.78 -23.71
C PRO A 87 16.52 10.22 -22.26
N PRO A 88 15.56 10.10 -21.33
CA PRO A 88 15.83 10.38 -19.93
C PRO A 88 16.84 9.39 -19.36
N LEU A 89 17.81 9.89 -18.59
CA LEU A 89 18.85 9.09 -17.95
C LEU A 89 18.22 8.08 -16.97
N GLN A 90 18.54 6.79 -17.16
CA GLN A 90 18.04 5.72 -16.30
C GLN A 90 18.56 5.86 -14.85
N LYS A 91 17.69 6.27 -13.93
CA LYS A 91 17.89 5.98 -12.50
C LYS A 91 18.01 4.46 -12.33
N ARG A 92 19.11 3.99 -11.72
CA ARG A 92 19.34 2.57 -11.46
C ARG A 92 18.41 2.10 -10.34
N SER A 93 17.61 1.07 -10.61
CA SER A 93 16.66 0.47 -9.66
C SER A 93 17.34 0.02 -8.37
N LEU A 94 16.76 0.40 -7.23
CA LEU A 94 17.21 0.01 -5.88
C LEU A 94 17.35 -1.51 -5.71
N LYS A 95 16.49 -2.29 -6.40
CA LYS A 95 16.47 -3.75 -6.32
C LYS A 95 17.82 -4.38 -6.66
N ARG A 96 18.54 -3.86 -7.66
CA ARG A 96 19.85 -4.39 -8.06
C ARG A 96 20.92 -4.26 -6.98
N TYR A 97 20.87 -3.21 -6.15
CA TYR A 97 21.81 -3.02 -5.05
C TYR A 97 21.57 -4.04 -3.93
N ALA A 98 20.30 -4.32 -3.60
CA ALA A 98 19.95 -5.37 -2.65
C ALA A 98 20.33 -6.78 -3.17
N GLU A 99 20.06 -7.08 -4.45
CA GLU A 99 20.36 -8.39 -5.04
C GLU A 99 21.88 -8.68 -5.12
N GLN A 100 22.72 -7.67 -5.35
CA GLN A 100 24.18 -7.83 -5.44
C GLN A 100 24.82 -8.24 -4.10
N GLU A 101 24.45 -7.60 -2.99
CA GLU A 101 24.99 -7.93 -1.66
C GLU A 101 24.37 -9.22 -1.06
N ILE A 102 23.07 -9.46 -1.27
CA ILE A 102 22.39 -10.66 -0.73
C ILE A 102 22.94 -11.95 -1.36
N CYS A 103 23.40 -11.90 -2.62
CA CYS A 103 24.13 -13.01 -3.27
C CYS A 103 25.47 -13.32 -2.57
N GLY A 104 26.12 -12.32 -1.95
CA GLY A 104 27.29 -12.53 -1.09
C GLY A 104 26.96 -13.32 0.17
N TYR A 105 25.79 -13.09 0.77
CA TYR A 105 25.38 -13.70 2.04
C TYR A 105 25.20 -15.22 1.94
N ASP A 106 24.58 -15.70 0.87
CA ASP A 106 24.39 -17.13 0.61
C ASP A 106 25.71 -17.90 0.53
N ASN A 107 26.76 -17.24 0.04
CA ASN A 107 28.11 -17.80 -0.05
C ASN A 107 28.84 -17.78 1.31
N ILE A 108 28.55 -16.80 2.17
CA ILE A 108 29.07 -16.72 3.54
C ILE A 108 28.39 -17.77 4.45
N ALA A 109 27.08 -17.98 4.33
CA ALA A 109 26.35 -19.00 5.07
C ALA A 109 26.87 -20.43 4.75
N LYS A 110 27.13 -20.72 3.46
CA LYS A 110 27.76 -21.96 3.00
C LYS A 110 29.21 -22.12 3.55
N ARG A 111 29.95 -21.01 3.74
CA ARG A 111 31.27 -21.00 4.40
C ARG A 111 31.19 -21.23 5.93
N LYS A 112 30.25 -20.61 6.66
CA LYS A 112 30.03 -20.86 8.10
C LYS A 112 29.65 -22.33 8.36
N LYS A 113 28.82 -22.96 7.51
CA LYS A 113 28.43 -24.38 7.66
C LYS A 113 29.60 -25.36 7.46
N ARG A 114 30.61 -25.03 6.64
CA ARG A 114 31.85 -25.81 6.47
C ARG A 114 32.85 -25.70 7.63
N ARG A 115 32.72 -24.72 8.54
CA ARG A 115 33.64 -24.53 9.69
C ARG A 115 33.14 -25.10 11.03
N ARG A 116 31.91 -25.63 11.10
CA ARG A 116 31.35 -26.28 12.31
C ARG A 116 31.67 -27.78 12.44
N GLY A 117 32.54 -28.31 11.59
CA GLY A 117 32.96 -29.71 11.59
C GLY A 117 34.46 -29.90 11.80
N LEU A 118 35.06 -29.32 12.85
CA LEU A 118 36.34 -29.78 13.42
C LEU A 118 36.62 -29.17 14.80
N LYS A 119 37.19 -29.99 15.71
CA LYS A 119 37.66 -29.75 17.09
C LYS A 119 36.66 -29.92 18.26
N LYS A 120 36.74 -31.12 18.87
CA LYS A 120 36.62 -31.35 20.33
C LYS A 120 38.04 -31.42 20.91
N SER A 121 38.28 -30.87 22.12
CA SER A 121 39.06 -31.45 23.24
C SER A 121 39.60 -30.38 24.21
N GLY A 122 39.42 -30.58 25.53
CA GLY A 122 40.25 -29.97 26.59
C GLY A 122 39.64 -28.82 27.40
N ASP A 123 39.08 -29.13 28.57
CA ASP A 123 39.49 -28.70 29.95
C ASP A 123 40.59 -27.60 30.05
N SER A 124 40.65 -26.71 31.06
CA SER A 124 39.79 -26.39 32.23
C SER A 124 40.30 -25.09 32.90
N GLU A 125 39.72 -24.74 34.07
CA GLU A 125 40.17 -23.78 35.11
C GLU A 125 39.66 -22.33 35.04
N ASP A 126 39.41 -21.81 36.24
CA ASP A 126 38.72 -20.58 36.59
C ASP A 126 39.70 -19.40 36.76
N ASP A 127 39.19 -18.17 36.75
CA ASP A 127 39.61 -17.11 37.66
C ASP A 127 38.58 -15.96 37.67
N GLU A 128 38.33 -15.40 38.86
CA GLU A 128 37.54 -14.18 39.05
C GLU A 128 38.42 -12.94 38.86
N GLU A 129 37.93 -11.86 38.24
CA GLU A 129 37.83 -10.56 38.94
C GLU A 129 37.04 -9.49 38.18
N ASP A 130 36.65 -8.49 38.97
CA ASP A 130 35.64 -7.45 38.80
C ASP A 130 36.03 -6.28 37.86
N GLN A 131 35.10 -5.32 37.72
CA GLN A 131 35.26 -3.96 37.15
C GLN A 131 35.31 -3.80 35.61
N ASP A 132 34.17 -3.43 35.01
CA ASP A 132 34.00 -2.04 34.54
C ASP A 132 32.49 -1.70 34.34
N LYS A 133 31.83 -1.11 35.34
CA LYS A 133 30.44 -0.61 35.22
C LYS A 133 30.39 0.74 34.51
N LYS A 134 30.82 0.79 33.26
CA LYS A 134 30.48 1.91 32.37
C LYS A 134 29.04 1.78 31.90
N VAL A 135 28.14 2.51 32.58
CA VAL A 135 26.84 2.88 32.01
C VAL A 135 27.10 3.74 30.77
N LEU A 136 27.21 3.10 29.62
CA LEU A 136 27.18 3.76 28.33
C LEU A 136 25.74 4.23 28.09
N LEU A 137 25.41 5.39 28.67
CA LEU A 137 24.26 6.17 28.22
C LEU A 137 24.37 6.29 26.70
N LEU A 138 23.34 5.83 26.00
CA LEU A 138 23.16 6.15 24.59
C LEU A 138 23.23 7.67 24.49
N GLY A 139 24.23 8.16 23.74
CA GLY A 139 24.33 9.58 23.44
C GLY A 139 23.00 10.05 22.87
N SER A 140 22.58 11.26 23.24
CA SER A 140 21.27 11.85 22.93
C SER A 140 21.12 12.20 21.45
N GLY A 141 21.22 11.19 20.59
CA GLY A 141 20.75 11.23 19.23
C GLY A 141 19.24 11.46 19.25
N LYS A 142 18.81 12.49 18.52
CA LYS A 142 17.40 12.87 18.41
C LYS A 142 16.64 11.82 17.59
N PHE A 143 16.31 10.70 18.21
CA PHE A 143 15.28 9.81 17.71
C PHE A 143 13.95 10.57 17.70
N TRP A 144 13.28 10.62 16.55
CA TRP A 144 12.14 11.50 16.26
C TRP A 144 10.82 11.09 16.95
N PHE A 145 10.87 10.30 18.03
CA PHE A 145 9.71 9.82 18.80
C PHE A 145 9.08 10.87 19.72
N LEU A 146 9.41 12.15 19.57
CA LEU A 146 8.90 13.26 20.39
C LEU A 146 8.61 14.50 19.53
N SER A 147 7.43 14.53 18.90
CA SER A 147 6.55 15.71 18.81
C SER A 147 5.30 15.42 17.99
N GLY A 148 4.18 15.22 18.68
CA GLY A 148 2.83 15.15 18.14
C GLY A 148 1.83 15.74 19.15
N GLY A 149 2.23 16.82 19.82
CA GLY A 149 1.41 17.54 20.79
C GLY A 149 0.86 18.83 20.19
N ASN A 150 -0.45 19.04 20.30
CA ASN A 150 -1.09 20.29 19.91
C ASN A 150 -0.77 21.39 20.93
N GLU A 151 -0.16 22.48 20.50
CA GLU A 151 -0.18 23.76 21.22
C GLU A 151 -0.53 24.89 20.24
N TYR A 152 -1.81 25.21 20.19
CA TYR A 152 -2.33 26.51 19.77
C TYR A 152 -3.21 27.01 20.92
N GLU A 153 -2.66 27.83 21.80
CA GLU A 153 -3.46 28.69 22.68
C GLU A 153 -3.35 30.13 22.20
N GLU A 154 -4.51 30.77 22.06
CA GLU A 154 -4.64 32.20 21.82
C GLU A 154 -4.48 32.94 23.16
N GLU A 155 -3.67 34.00 23.22
CA GLU A 155 -3.85 35.04 24.23
C GLU A 155 -4.10 36.39 23.54
N GLU A 156 -5.36 36.84 23.62
CA GLU A 156 -5.76 38.21 23.32
C GLU A 156 -5.76 39.02 24.62
N SER A 157 -4.93 40.07 24.72
CA SER A 157 -4.97 41.00 25.86
C SER A 157 -4.73 42.45 25.43
N GLY A 158 -5.83 43.19 25.41
CA GLY A 158 -5.96 44.55 24.89
C GLY A 158 -5.12 45.67 25.52
N ARG A 159 -5.13 46.78 24.75
CA ARG A 159 -5.34 48.20 25.17
C ARG A 159 -4.14 49.17 25.30
N ILE A 160 -4.12 50.12 24.34
CA ILE A 160 -4.37 51.59 24.48
C ILE A 160 -3.29 52.56 23.94
N HIS A 161 -3.81 53.62 23.26
CA HIS A 161 -3.21 54.91 22.80
C HIS A 161 -2.31 54.92 21.53
N CYS A 162 -2.18 56.05 20.80
CA CYS A 162 -3.19 56.96 20.18
C CYS A 162 -2.48 58.06 19.34
N HIS A 163 -2.93 58.31 18.10
CA HIS A 163 -2.55 59.45 17.22
C HIS A 163 -1.04 59.55 16.83
N GLN A 164 -0.62 60.21 15.74
CA GLN A 164 -1.23 61.31 14.97
C GLN A 164 -0.80 61.31 13.47
N GLU A 165 -1.53 62.05 12.62
CA GLU A 165 -1.32 62.26 11.17
C GLU A 165 -0.07 63.16 10.90
N THR A 166 0.55 63.31 9.71
CA THR A 166 0.13 63.44 8.28
C THR A 166 1.30 63.02 7.36
N GLY A 167 1.25 62.95 6.01
CA GLY A 167 0.15 63.13 5.02
C GLY A 167 0.52 64.08 3.86
N GLY A 168 0.72 63.58 2.62
CA GLY A 168 1.00 64.40 1.41
C GLY A 168 1.58 63.68 0.19
N GLU A 169 0.76 63.40 -0.82
CA GLU A 169 1.14 63.28 -2.26
C GLU A 169 1.08 64.70 -2.92
N PRO A 170 1.19 64.96 -4.26
CA PRO A 170 1.35 64.05 -5.43
C PRO A 170 2.23 64.54 -6.62
N SER A 171 2.21 63.74 -7.71
CA SER A 171 2.17 64.15 -9.14
C SER A 171 3.44 64.29 -10.01
N GLY A 172 3.35 63.67 -11.21
CA GLY A 172 3.91 64.17 -12.51
C GLY A 172 5.36 63.76 -12.84
N ALA A 173 5.74 62.90 -13.81
CA ALA A 173 5.31 62.58 -15.19
C ALA A 173 6.21 63.17 -16.31
N SER A 174 6.61 62.29 -17.23
CA SER A 174 6.94 62.52 -18.67
C SER A 174 8.36 62.97 -19.12
N THR A 175 8.94 62.13 -20.02
CA THR A 175 9.63 62.45 -21.32
C THR A 175 10.86 63.40 -21.37
N SER A 176 11.85 63.29 -22.27
CA SER A 176 12.30 62.24 -23.23
C SER A 176 13.62 62.68 -23.91
N SER A 177 14.46 61.74 -24.35
CA SER A 177 15.43 61.79 -25.49
C SER A 177 16.33 63.04 -25.75
N GLU A 178 17.65 62.82 -25.87
CA GLU A 178 18.42 63.02 -27.13
C GLU A 178 19.89 62.54 -27.04
N SER A 179 20.46 62.13 -28.19
CA SER A 179 21.88 61.76 -28.44
C SER A 179 22.54 62.87 -29.32
N PRO A 180 23.75 62.81 -29.96
CA PRO A 180 24.54 61.64 -30.43
C PRO A 180 26.11 61.74 -30.56
N SER A 181 26.73 60.62 -30.98
CA SER A 181 27.94 60.53 -31.87
C SER A 181 29.36 60.79 -31.26
N ASN A 182 30.51 60.34 -31.81
CA ASN A 182 30.81 59.72 -33.13
C ASN A 182 32.21 59.02 -33.24
N TYR A 183 32.40 58.15 -34.28
CA TYR A 183 33.66 57.58 -34.88
C TYR A 183 34.62 56.68 -34.03
N SER A 184 35.38 55.68 -34.53
CA SER A 184 35.88 55.33 -35.91
C SER A 184 36.07 53.81 -36.16
N ASN A 185 36.16 53.38 -37.43
CA ASN A 185 36.51 52.03 -37.96
C ASN A 185 37.94 52.06 -38.66
N PRO A 186 38.59 50.99 -39.25
CA PRO A 186 38.02 49.82 -39.99
C PRO A 186 38.77 48.43 -40.07
N ILE A 187 38.05 47.36 -40.50
CA ILE A 187 38.37 46.26 -41.49
C ILE A 187 39.66 45.37 -41.30
N THR A 188 39.65 44.02 -41.32
CA THR A 188 39.41 43.07 -42.47
C THR A 188 39.12 41.61 -42.01
N ASP A 189 38.57 40.76 -42.89
CA ASP A 189 38.09 39.37 -42.67
C ASP A 189 39.14 38.24 -42.63
N GLN A 190 38.81 37.11 -41.96
CA GLN A 190 39.00 35.74 -42.52
C GLN A 190 38.26 34.63 -41.75
N GLU A 191 37.74 33.64 -42.47
CA GLU A 191 37.02 32.46 -41.94
C GLU A 191 37.99 31.33 -41.52
N ILE A 192 37.76 30.71 -40.34
CA ILE A 192 38.13 29.30 -40.07
C ILE A 192 37.01 28.68 -39.22
N GLY A 193 36.33 27.66 -39.75
CA GLY A 193 35.33 26.90 -38.99
C GLY A 193 35.97 25.89 -38.04
N ASN A 194 35.35 25.64 -36.88
CA ASN A 194 35.78 24.57 -35.99
C ASN A 194 34.61 23.91 -35.24
N ASN A 195 34.59 22.57 -35.20
CA ASN A 195 33.54 21.80 -34.56
C ASN A 195 33.66 21.85 -33.02
N GLY A 196 32.79 22.62 -32.36
CA GLY A 196 32.67 22.63 -30.91
C GLY A 196 31.82 21.47 -30.40
N SER A 197 32.45 20.38 -29.98
CA SER A 197 31.80 19.36 -29.15
C SER A 197 31.50 19.93 -27.76
N ASN A 198 30.22 20.03 -27.38
CA ASN A 198 29.80 20.51 -26.05
C ASN A 198 30.44 19.67 -24.94
N PRO A 199 31.03 20.28 -23.89
CA PRO A 199 31.53 19.56 -22.73
C PRO A 199 30.37 19.05 -21.87
N THR A 200 30.34 17.75 -21.61
CA THR A 200 29.43 17.14 -20.62
C THR A 200 29.90 17.51 -19.22
N ASN A 201 29.02 18.04 -18.37
CA ASN A 201 29.36 18.44 -17.00
C ASN A 201 29.82 17.22 -16.16
N PRO A 202 31.03 17.22 -15.57
CA PRO A 202 31.49 16.10 -14.73
C PRO A 202 30.78 15.95 -13.36
N GLY A 203 29.99 16.94 -12.94
CA GLY A 203 29.39 16.98 -11.60
C GLY A 203 28.26 15.97 -11.36
N GLU A 204 27.42 15.71 -12.36
CA GLU A 204 26.25 14.83 -12.21
C GLU A 204 26.62 13.33 -12.13
N SER A 205 27.78 12.94 -12.70
CA SER A 205 28.26 11.56 -12.61
C SER A 205 28.94 11.26 -11.26
N SER A 206 29.55 12.27 -10.62
CA SER A 206 30.13 12.13 -9.27
C SER A 206 29.04 11.96 -8.21
N SER A 207 28.04 12.86 -8.20
CA SER A 207 26.98 12.84 -7.18
C SER A 207 26.15 11.54 -7.21
N LEU A 208 25.81 11.03 -8.40
CA LEU A 208 25.11 9.74 -8.54
C LEU A 208 25.97 8.54 -8.09
N ALA A 209 27.29 8.60 -8.26
CA ALA A 209 28.20 7.56 -7.77
C ALA A 209 28.32 7.62 -6.23
N GLU A 210 28.42 8.81 -5.65
CA GLU A 210 28.45 9.05 -4.20
C GLU A 210 27.13 8.62 -3.54
N GLU A 211 25.96 8.95 -4.09
CA GLU A 211 24.68 8.46 -3.58
C GLU A 211 24.55 6.93 -3.65
N SER A 212 25.06 6.32 -4.74
CA SER A 212 25.08 4.85 -4.88
C SER A 212 26.00 4.20 -3.83
N GLN A 213 27.18 4.76 -3.58
CA GLN A 213 28.12 4.27 -2.58
C GLN A 213 27.57 4.41 -1.15
N ASN A 214 26.93 5.55 -0.84
CA ASN A 214 26.25 5.77 0.43
C ASN A 214 25.10 4.77 0.67
N GLY A 215 24.36 4.40 -0.37
CA GLY A 215 23.32 3.36 -0.29
C GLY A 215 23.89 1.98 0.03
N ILE A 216 25.06 1.64 -0.53
CA ILE A 216 25.76 0.37 -0.26
C ILE A 216 26.30 0.34 1.18
N GLU A 217 26.87 1.44 1.70
CA GLU A 217 27.30 1.55 3.10
C GLU A 217 26.13 1.29 4.06
N LEU A 218 24.98 1.94 3.84
CA LEU A 218 23.76 1.77 4.64
C LEU A 218 23.26 0.31 4.67
N ILE A 219 23.23 -0.37 3.52
CA ILE A 219 22.83 -1.78 3.44
C ILE A 219 23.85 -2.66 4.19
N SER A 220 25.14 -2.43 4.00
CA SER A 220 26.21 -3.19 4.67
C SER A 220 26.14 -3.04 6.19
N LEU A 221 25.89 -1.82 6.70
CA LEU A 221 25.68 -1.54 8.12
C LEU A 221 24.43 -2.23 8.67
N LEU A 222 23.30 -2.21 7.94
CA LEU A 222 22.07 -2.89 8.34
C LEU A 222 22.30 -4.40 8.48
N VAL A 223 22.95 -4.99 7.47
CA VAL A 223 23.32 -6.41 7.42
C VAL A 223 24.26 -6.78 8.58
N ALA A 224 25.29 -5.96 8.85
CA ALA A 224 26.21 -6.18 9.96
C ALA A 224 25.53 -6.02 11.33
N CYS A 225 24.58 -5.08 11.46
CA CYS A 225 23.76 -4.92 12.66
C CYS A 225 22.91 -6.17 12.94
N VAL A 226 22.28 -6.75 11.91
CA VAL A 226 21.52 -8.00 12.04
C VAL A 226 22.43 -9.16 12.48
N ASP A 227 23.59 -9.34 11.85
CA ASP A 227 24.55 -10.40 12.22
C ASP A 227 25.05 -10.21 13.67
N ALA A 228 25.21 -8.96 14.14
CA ALA A 228 25.55 -8.62 15.52
C ALA A 228 24.41 -8.92 16.51
N VAL A 229 23.16 -8.62 16.15
CA VAL A 229 21.95 -8.97 16.94
C VAL A 229 21.82 -10.49 17.10
N THR A 230 21.91 -11.25 16.01
CA THR A 230 21.87 -12.73 16.07
C THR A 230 23.04 -13.30 16.88
N SER A 231 24.23 -12.71 16.75
CA SER A 231 25.42 -13.11 17.52
C SER A 231 25.45 -12.58 18.96
N LYS A 232 24.44 -11.81 19.38
CA LYS A 232 24.33 -11.16 20.70
C LYS A 232 25.52 -10.28 21.09
N ASN A 233 26.20 -9.68 20.10
CA ASN A 233 27.37 -8.82 20.33
C ASN A 233 26.92 -7.38 20.64
N ILE A 234 26.63 -7.11 21.91
CA ILE A 234 26.08 -5.82 22.39
C ILE A 234 26.93 -4.62 21.94
N THR A 235 28.26 -4.70 22.03
CA THR A 235 29.16 -3.62 21.62
C THR A 235 29.04 -3.30 20.12
N ALA A 236 28.97 -4.34 19.27
CA ALA A 236 28.76 -4.16 17.84
C ALA A 236 27.34 -3.64 17.52
N ILE A 237 26.32 -4.10 18.25
CA ILE A 237 24.94 -3.59 18.12
C ILE A 237 24.88 -2.09 18.42
N HIS A 238 25.47 -1.62 19.52
CA HIS A 238 25.55 -0.19 19.85
C HIS A 238 26.22 0.61 18.73
N HIS A 239 27.37 0.13 18.23
CA HIS A 239 28.09 0.79 17.14
C HIS A 239 27.28 0.89 15.86
N PHE A 240 26.67 -0.21 15.40
CA PHE A 240 25.92 -0.22 14.15
C PHE A 240 24.60 0.56 14.26
N ILE A 241 23.86 0.47 15.37
CA ILE A 241 22.65 1.28 15.58
C ILE A 241 22.97 2.78 15.58
N ALA A 242 24.04 3.20 16.27
CA ALA A 242 24.47 4.60 16.26
C ALA A 242 24.81 5.07 14.83
N ARG A 243 25.63 4.29 14.11
CA ARG A 243 26.06 4.62 12.75
C ARG A 243 24.91 4.64 11.74
N LEU A 244 23.93 3.74 11.88
CA LEU A 244 22.71 3.74 11.09
C LEU A 244 21.84 4.97 11.39
N GLY A 245 21.72 5.36 12.66
CA GLY A 245 21.00 6.56 13.08
C GLY A 245 21.63 7.88 12.62
N GLU A 246 22.94 7.91 12.37
CA GLU A 246 23.65 9.05 11.77
C GLU A 246 23.37 9.19 10.26
N LEU A 247 23.25 8.07 9.54
CA LEU A 247 23.25 8.03 8.07
C LEU A 247 21.87 7.89 7.43
N SER A 248 20.90 7.37 8.16
CA SER A 248 19.51 7.19 7.72
C SER A 248 18.60 8.28 8.28
N SER A 249 17.50 8.56 7.59
CA SER A 249 16.53 9.57 8.02
C SER A 249 15.23 9.36 7.24
N PRO A 250 14.05 9.43 7.90
CA PRO A 250 12.76 9.32 7.21
C PRO A 250 12.54 10.51 6.25
N MET A 251 13.23 11.64 6.43
CA MET A 251 13.22 12.78 5.50
C MET A 251 14.43 12.75 4.54
N GLY A 252 15.13 11.63 4.43
CA GLY A 252 16.35 11.47 3.63
C GLY A 252 16.13 11.70 2.14
N SER A 253 17.11 12.35 1.49
CA SER A 253 17.07 12.71 0.06
C SER A 253 16.81 11.53 -0.87
N SER A 254 17.31 10.34 -0.52
CA SER A 254 17.18 9.13 -1.31
C SER A 254 16.24 8.10 -0.65
N PRO A 255 15.47 7.32 -1.43
CA PRO A 255 14.53 6.33 -0.90
C PRO A 255 15.20 5.28 0.00
N ILE A 256 16.47 4.92 -0.26
CA ILE A 256 17.21 4.00 0.61
C ILE A 256 17.50 4.60 2.00
N ARG A 257 17.76 5.91 2.12
CA ARG A 257 17.95 6.56 3.43
C ARG A 257 16.68 6.54 4.28
N ARG A 258 15.52 6.74 3.64
CA ARG A 258 14.20 6.70 4.29
C ARG A 258 13.80 5.27 4.67
N LEU A 259 14.03 4.32 3.78
CA LEU A 259 13.77 2.91 4.07
C LEU A 259 14.63 2.39 5.24
N ILE A 260 15.93 2.66 5.22
CA ILE A 260 16.85 2.17 6.24
C ILE A 260 16.59 2.81 7.61
N SER A 261 16.01 4.01 7.71
CA SER A 261 15.58 4.54 9.02
C SER A 261 14.47 3.71 9.65
N TYR A 262 13.47 3.25 8.89
CA TYR A 262 12.42 2.36 9.42
C TYR A 262 12.98 0.98 9.84
N PHE A 263 13.94 0.43 9.08
CA PHE A 263 14.67 -0.77 9.51
C PHE A 263 15.53 -0.54 10.76
N THR A 264 16.11 0.64 10.91
CA THR A 264 16.91 1.01 12.09
C THR A 264 16.02 1.12 13.32
N GLU A 265 14.88 1.81 13.22
CA GLU A 265 13.85 1.85 14.26
C GLU A 265 13.35 0.44 14.64
N ALA A 266 13.13 -0.43 13.66
CA ALA A 266 12.71 -1.81 13.90
C ALA A 266 13.77 -2.64 14.63
N LEU A 267 15.06 -2.46 14.32
CA LEU A 267 16.15 -3.10 15.06
C LEU A 267 16.30 -2.53 16.46
N VAL A 268 16.15 -1.21 16.63
CA VAL A 268 16.15 -0.54 17.94
C VAL A 268 15.06 -1.10 18.85
N LEU A 269 13.83 -1.23 18.33
CA LEU A 269 12.71 -1.90 19.00
C LEU A 269 13.03 -3.35 19.37
N ARG A 270 13.66 -4.09 18.45
CA ARG A 270 14.04 -5.49 18.68
C ARG A 270 15.02 -5.63 19.84
N VAL A 271 16.01 -4.74 19.93
CA VAL A 271 17.05 -4.84 20.96
C VAL A 271 16.56 -4.35 22.33
N SER A 272 15.61 -3.42 22.39
CA SER A 272 14.94 -3.06 23.65
C SER A 272 14.06 -4.19 24.19
N TRP A 273 13.40 -4.98 23.33
CA TRP A 273 12.68 -6.19 23.75
C TRP A 273 13.61 -7.31 24.20
N ASN A 274 14.71 -7.56 23.49
CA ASN A 274 15.65 -8.64 23.82
C ASN A 274 16.53 -8.33 25.04
N TRP A 275 16.88 -7.05 25.26
CA TRP A 275 17.78 -6.61 26.34
C TRP A 275 17.29 -5.29 26.98
N PRO A 276 16.12 -5.29 27.65
CA PRO A 276 15.50 -4.08 28.24
C PRO A 276 16.31 -3.46 29.39
N HIS A 277 17.28 -4.21 29.92
CA HIS A 277 18.24 -3.77 30.94
C HIS A 277 19.51 -3.11 30.35
N ILE A 278 19.65 -3.08 29.02
CA ILE A 278 20.75 -2.44 28.29
C ILE A 278 20.21 -1.29 27.45
N PHE A 279 19.16 -1.56 26.66
CA PHE A 279 18.52 -0.58 25.78
C PHE A 279 17.24 -0.04 26.43
N HIS A 280 17.41 0.98 27.28
CA HIS A 280 16.30 1.67 27.94
C HIS A 280 15.57 2.61 26.96
N ILE A 281 14.71 2.03 26.13
CA ILE A 281 13.98 2.76 25.07
C ILE A 281 12.49 2.54 25.28
N SER A 282 11.74 3.64 25.34
CA SER A 282 10.28 3.61 25.43
C SER A 282 9.69 3.01 24.16
N HIS A 283 8.91 1.95 24.30
CA HIS A 283 8.21 1.32 23.18
C HIS A 283 7.08 2.25 22.68
N PRO A 284 7.00 2.56 21.37
CA PRO A 284 5.94 3.42 20.84
C PRO A 284 4.56 2.79 21.07
N ARG A 285 3.57 3.62 21.46
CA ARG A 285 2.19 3.14 21.67
C ARG A 285 1.60 2.52 20.41
N GLU A 286 1.88 3.05 19.23
CA GLU A 286 1.48 2.49 17.91
C GLU A 286 1.84 1.00 17.70
N ILE A 287 2.80 0.45 18.46
CA ILE A 287 3.22 -0.96 18.38
C ILE A 287 2.57 -1.82 19.48
N LEU A 288 2.11 -1.20 20.57
CA LEU A 288 1.48 -1.87 21.72
C LEU A 288 -0.06 -1.79 21.69
N ASP A 289 -0.58 -0.69 21.17
CA ASP A 289 -1.99 -0.32 21.05
C ASP A 289 -2.30 -0.08 19.56
N VAL A 290 -2.61 -1.15 18.82
CA VAL A 290 -2.94 -1.12 17.37
C VAL A 290 -4.15 -0.21 17.04
N VAL A 291 -4.94 0.15 18.05
CA VAL A 291 -6.26 0.77 17.95
C VAL A 291 -6.21 2.30 17.77
N ASP A 292 -5.11 2.98 18.11
CA ASP A 292 -5.09 4.45 18.31
C ASP A 292 -4.61 5.29 17.10
N ASP A 293 -4.10 4.68 16.01
CA ASP A 293 -3.65 5.40 14.78
C ASP A 293 -4.55 5.17 13.54
N ASP A 294 -5.73 4.56 13.73
CA ASP A 294 -6.67 4.11 12.68
C ASP A 294 -7.09 5.25 11.71
N GLU A 295 -7.18 6.49 12.19
CA GLU A 295 -7.47 7.68 11.37
C GLU A 295 -6.29 8.08 10.46
N ASN A 296 -5.06 7.89 10.91
CA ASN A 296 -3.84 8.19 10.17
C ASN A 296 -3.54 7.09 9.13
N ASP A 297 -3.69 5.82 9.49
CA ASP A 297 -3.63 4.68 8.55
C ASP A 297 -4.66 4.81 7.44
N SER A 298 -5.92 5.10 7.80
CA SER A 298 -6.96 5.25 6.79
C SER A 298 -6.77 6.50 5.91
N THR A 299 -6.12 7.54 6.43
CA THR A 299 -5.65 8.69 5.64
C THR A 299 -4.48 8.32 4.70
N ALA A 300 -3.50 7.55 5.19
CA ALA A 300 -2.37 7.06 4.39
C ALA A 300 -2.83 6.13 3.27
N LEU A 301 -3.79 5.24 3.53
CA LEU A 301 -4.41 4.37 2.50
C LEU A 301 -5.15 5.18 1.43
N ARG A 302 -5.87 6.25 1.81
CA ARG A 302 -6.50 7.17 0.84
C ARG A 302 -5.46 7.82 -0.06
N PHE A 303 -4.33 8.25 0.50
CA PHE A 303 -3.24 8.81 -0.29
C PHE A 303 -2.52 7.77 -1.16
N LEU A 304 -2.25 6.56 -0.64
CA LEU A 304 -1.69 5.47 -1.43
C LEU A 304 -2.57 5.16 -2.65
N ASN A 305 -3.90 5.20 -2.47
CA ASN A 305 -4.89 5.01 -3.52
C ASN A 305 -4.95 6.16 -4.53
N THR A 306 -4.52 7.39 -4.20
CA THR A 306 -4.42 8.47 -5.20
C THR A 306 -3.09 8.43 -5.96
N VAL A 307 -1.98 8.12 -5.31
CA VAL A 307 -0.63 8.22 -5.92
C VAL A 307 -0.16 6.94 -6.62
N THR A 308 -0.58 5.75 -6.17
CA THR A 308 -0.22 4.45 -6.78
C THR A 308 -1.43 3.77 -7.43
N PRO A 309 -1.21 2.81 -8.36
CA PRO A 309 -2.27 1.92 -8.82
C PRO A 309 -2.56 0.77 -7.83
N ILE A 310 -1.77 0.59 -6.76
CA ILE A 310 -1.79 -0.62 -5.91
C ILE A 310 -3.17 -0.88 -5.27
N PRO A 311 -3.79 0.05 -4.51
CA PRO A 311 -5.11 -0.22 -3.91
C PRO A 311 -6.21 -0.35 -4.96
N LYS A 312 -6.11 0.40 -6.07
CA LYS A 312 -7.03 0.26 -7.20
C LYS A 312 -6.92 -1.13 -7.82
N PHE A 313 -5.72 -1.67 -8.01
CA PHE A 313 -5.52 -3.00 -8.58
C PHE A 313 -6.17 -4.08 -7.69
N ILE A 314 -5.95 -4.01 -6.38
CA ILE A 314 -6.55 -4.91 -5.40
C ILE A 314 -8.08 -4.84 -5.47
N HIS A 315 -8.66 -3.65 -5.31
CA HIS A 315 -10.11 -3.46 -5.30
C HIS A 315 -10.77 -3.79 -6.65
N PHE A 316 -10.18 -3.35 -7.77
CA PHE A 316 -10.78 -3.49 -9.09
C PHE A 316 -10.68 -4.92 -9.62
N THR A 317 -9.59 -5.64 -9.36
CA THR A 317 -9.50 -7.07 -9.68
C THR A 317 -10.51 -7.87 -8.87
N SER A 318 -10.58 -7.59 -7.56
CA SER A 318 -11.54 -8.25 -6.66
C SER A 318 -12.98 -7.98 -7.07
N ASN A 319 -13.31 -6.76 -7.49
CA ASN A 319 -14.64 -6.41 -7.94
C ASN A 319 -15.02 -7.08 -9.28
N GLU A 320 -14.10 -7.29 -10.23
CA GLU A 320 -14.41 -8.08 -11.44
C GLU A 320 -14.72 -9.55 -11.12
N ILE A 321 -13.96 -10.14 -10.20
CA ILE A 321 -14.23 -11.49 -9.67
C ILE A 321 -15.64 -11.53 -9.06
N LEU A 322 -15.97 -10.55 -8.21
CA LEU A 322 -17.30 -10.45 -7.57
C LEU A 322 -18.42 -10.24 -8.61
N LEU A 323 -18.22 -9.40 -9.62
CA LEU A 323 -19.18 -9.20 -10.73
C LEU A 323 -19.44 -10.49 -11.52
N ARG A 324 -18.40 -11.30 -11.75
CA ARG A 324 -18.50 -12.61 -12.40
C ARG A 324 -19.28 -13.61 -11.53
N VAL A 325 -18.94 -13.77 -10.26
CA VAL A 325 -19.61 -14.79 -9.40
C VAL A 325 -21.04 -14.40 -9.01
N PHE A 326 -21.36 -13.10 -8.99
CA PHE A 326 -22.72 -12.60 -8.82
C PHE A 326 -23.56 -12.54 -10.10
N GLU A 327 -23.06 -13.07 -11.23
CA GLU A 327 -23.85 -13.19 -12.46
C GLU A 327 -25.10 -14.07 -12.25
N GLY A 328 -26.27 -13.52 -12.60
CA GLY A 328 -27.57 -14.18 -12.45
C GLY A 328 -28.04 -14.38 -10.99
N LYS A 329 -27.38 -13.79 -9.99
CA LYS A 329 -27.78 -13.89 -8.59
C LYS A 329 -28.77 -12.79 -8.21
N GLU A 330 -29.91 -13.19 -7.64
CA GLU A 330 -30.97 -12.25 -7.26
C GLU A 330 -30.62 -11.46 -6.00
N LYS A 331 -30.14 -12.14 -4.96
CA LYS A 331 -29.73 -11.51 -3.69
C LYS A 331 -28.29 -11.87 -3.39
N VAL A 332 -27.47 -10.85 -3.15
CA VAL A 332 -26.02 -11.01 -2.93
C VAL A 332 -25.63 -10.50 -1.55
N HIS A 333 -24.76 -11.23 -0.86
CA HIS A 333 -24.25 -10.86 0.45
C HIS A 333 -22.72 -10.90 0.40
N ILE A 334 -22.08 -9.77 0.66
CA ILE A 334 -20.63 -9.66 0.77
C ILE A 334 -20.28 -9.60 2.25
N ILE A 335 -19.32 -10.41 2.69
CA ILE A 335 -18.74 -10.34 4.03
C ILE A 335 -17.32 -9.80 3.86
N ASP A 336 -17.08 -8.57 4.31
CA ASP A 336 -15.80 -7.88 4.21
C ASP A 336 -15.11 -7.87 5.57
N PHE A 337 -13.93 -8.49 5.64
CA PHE A 337 -13.22 -8.76 6.90
C PHE A 337 -12.36 -7.59 7.41
N ASP A 338 -12.15 -6.55 6.61
CA ASP A 338 -11.55 -5.28 7.09
C ASP A 338 -12.02 -4.14 6.19
N ILE A 339 -13.28 -3.71 6.39
CA ILE A 339 -13.94 -2.81 5.44
C ILE A 339 -13.37 -1.38 5.47
N LYS A 340 -12.74 -0.97 6.57
CA LYS A 340 -12.23 0.38 6.81
C LYS A 340 -13.23 1.46 6.39
N GLN A 341 -12.83 2.33 5.46
CA GLN A 341 -13.63 3.41 4.90
C GLN A 341 -14.56 2.99 3.73
N GLY A 342 -14.58 1.70 3.36
CA GLY A 342 -15.42 1.15 2.28
C GLY A 342 -14.99 1.51 0.86
N LEU A 343 -13.73 1.89 0.62
CA LEU A 343 -13.25 2.42 -0.67
C LEU A 343 -13.41 1.47 -1.87
N GLN A 344 -13.48 0.15 -1.64
CA GLN A 344 -13.69 -0.86 -2.68
C GLN A 344 -15.11 -0.80 -3.29
N TRP A 345 -16.12 -0.52 -2.47
CA TRP A 345 -17.51 -0.84 -2.75
C TRP A 345 -18.25 0.09 -3.72
N PRO A 346 -18.00 1.42 -3.78
CA PRO A 346 -18.64 2.31 -4.75
C PRO A 346 -18.46 1.87 -6.21
N GLY A 347 -17.27 1.38 -6.58
CA GLY A 347 -17.01 0.86 -7.92
C GLY A 347 -17.82 -0.40 -8.24
N LEU A 348 -17.96 -1.31 -7.28
CA LEU A 348 -18.81 -2.50 -7.44
C LEU A 348 -20.29 -2.11 -7.60
N PHE A 349 -20.78 -1.16 -6.80
CA PHE A 349 -22.18 -0.71 -6.87
C PHE A 349 -22.49 -0.07 -8.22
N GLN A 350 -21.59 0.76 -8.77
CA GLN A 350 -21.74 1.33 -10.11
C GLN A 350 -21.85 0.22 -11.17
N SER A 351 -20.96 -0.77 -11.13
CA SER A 351 -20.99 -1.88 -12.09
C SER A 351 -22.22 -2.78 -11.92
N LEU A 352 -22.69 -3.02 -10.70
CA LEU A 352 -23.92 -3.78 -10.43
C LEU A 352 -25.18 -3.05 -10.92
N ALA A 353 -25.31 -1.76 -10.61
CA ALA A 353 -26.42 -0.91 -11.08
C ALA A 353 -26.46 -0.78 -12.62
N SER A 354 -25.30 -0.92 -13.28
CA SER A 354 -25.20 -0.85 -14.75
C SER A 354 -25.53 -2.18 -15.47
N ARG A 355 -25.84 -3.26 -14.75
CA ARG A 355 -26.25 -4.53 -15.37
C ARG A 355 -27.68 -4.43 -15.90
N ASN A 356 -27.98 -5.13 -17.00
CA ASN A 356 -29.36 -5.27 -17.51
C ASN A 356 -30.32 -5.84 -16.45
N ASN A 357 -29.83 -6.75 -15.62
CA ASN A 357 -30.54 -7.33 -14.48
C ASN A 357 -29.64 -7.14 -13.23
N PRO A 358 -29.78 -6.03 -12.49
CA PRO A 358 -29.08 -5.87 -11.21
C PRO A 358 -29.68 -6.82 -10.15
N PRO A 359 -28.93 -7.18 -9.08
CA PRO A 359 -29.50 -7.90 -7.94
C PRO A 359 -30.69 -7.15 -7.32
N SER A 360 -31.73 -7.87 -6.91
CA SER A 360 -32.89 -7.32 -6.19
C SER A 360 -32.52 -6.83 -4.78
N HIS A 361 -31.41 -7.34 -4.22
CA HIS A 361 -30.86 -6.91 -2.94
C HIS A 361 -29.36 -7.14 -2.83
N ILE A 362 -28.65 -6.20 -2.21
CA ILE A 362 -27.23 -6.26 -1.88
C ILE A 362 -27.07 -6.07 -0.36
N ARG A 363 -26.46 -7.03 0.34
CA ARG A 363 -25.97 -6.82 1.71
C ARG A 363 -24.44 -6.72 1.73
N ILE A 364 -23.91 -5.82 2.54
CA ILE A 364 -22.53 -5.91 3.03
C ILE A 364 -22.55 -6.12 4.55
N THR A 365 -21.92 -7.20 5.04
CA THR A 365 -21.44 -7.30 6.42
C THR A 365 -20.02 -6.73 6.44
N GLY A 366 -19.80 -5.63 7.16
CA GLY A 366 -18.49 -5.00 7.28
C GLY A 366 -17.89 -5.19 8.67
N VAL A 367 -16.75 -5.87 8.75
CA VAL A 367 -15.97 -6.06 9.98
C VAL A 367 -14.93 -4.94 10.12
N GLY A 368 -14.70 -4.49 11.35
CA GLY A 368 -13.61 -3.58 11.72
C GLY A 368 -13.63 -3.24 13.21
N GLU A 369 -12.53 -2.70 13.73
CA GLU A 369 -12.36 -2.50 15.18
C GLU A 369 -13.03 -1.21 15.69
N SER A 370 -13.07 -0.16 14.86
CA SER A 370 -13.73 1.11 15.22
C SER A 370 -15.22 1.14 14.86
N LYS A 371 -16.08 1.04 15.89
CA LYS A 371 -17.54 1.23 15.74
C LYS A 371 -17.92 2.55 15.06
N GLN A 372 -17.19 3.63 15.37
CA GLN A 372 -17.50 4.95 14.83
C GLN A 372 -17.20 5.00 13.32
N GLU A 373 -16.11 4.38 12.87
CA GLU A 373 -15.78 4.33 11.44
C GLU A 373 -16.73 3.39 10.68
N LEU A 374 -17.13 2.25 11.24
CA LEU A 374 -18.13 1.38 10.63
C LEU A 374 -19.48 2.09 10.41
N LEU A 375 -19.92 2.94 11.34
CA LEU A 375 -21.14 3.75 11.17
C LEU A 375 -20.98 4.78 10.04
N ARG A 376 -19.86 5.51 9.98
CA ARG A 376 -19.56 6.45 8.88
C ARG A 376 -19.47 5.73 7.53
N THR A 377 -18.91 4.52 7.49
CA THR A 377 -18.86 3.68 6.29
C THR A 377 -20.25 3.21 5.87
N SER A 378 -21.08 2.78 6.82
CA SER A 378 -22.50 2.47 6.59
C SER A 378 -23.24 3.64 5.94
N GLU A 379 -23.17 4.84 6.53
CA GLU A 379 -23.84 6.04 6.01
C GLU A 379 -23.38 6.40 4.58
N ARG A 380 -22.05 6.38 4.34
CA ARG A 380 -21.47 6.65 3.02
C ARG A 380 -21.93 5.67 1.95
N LEU A 381 -21.90 4.36 2.26
CA LEU A 381 -22.27 3.31 1.32
C LEU A 381 -23.78 3.29 1.05
N SER A 382 -24.61 3.44 2.09
CA SER A 382 -26.07 3.52 1.96
C SER A 382 -26.51 4.71 1.11
N GLY A 383 -25.99 5.91 1.39
CA GLY A 383 -26.31 7.09 0.58
C GLY A 383 -25.79 6.97 -0.86
N PHE A 384 -24.71 6.23 -1.11
CA PHE A 384 -24.21 5.97 -2.47
C PHE A 384 -25.07 4.94 -3.21
N ALA A 385 -25.52 3.88 -2.55
CA ALA A 385 -26.45 2.89 -3.10
C ALA A 385 -27.82 3.50 -3.44
N GLU A 386 -28.35 4.37 -2.57
CA GLU A 386 -29.61 5.10 -2.79
C GLU A 386 -29.55 5.95 -4.07
N ARG A 387 -28.45 6.68 -4.31
CA ARG A 387 -28.24 7.46 -5.54
C ARG A 387 -28.12 6.61 -6.82
N LEU A 388 -27.89 5.30 -6.68
CA LEU A 388 -27.88 4.33 -7.77
C LEU A 388 -29.17 3.49 -7.84
N SER A 389 -30.19 3.81 -7.03
CA SER A 389 -31.45 3.06 -6.90
C SER A 389 -31.25 1.58 -6.53
N LEU A 390 -30.18 1.25 -5.80
CA LEU A 390 -29.88 -0.11 -5.35
C LEU A 390 -30.54 -0.39 -4.00
N SER A 391 -31.22 -1.53 -3.88
CA SER A 391 -31.69 -2.07 -2.60
C SER A 391 -30.49 -2.58 -1.79
N PHE A 392 -30.14 -1.87 -0.72
CA PHE A 392 -28.91 -2.11 0.03
C PHE A 392 -29.14 -2.21 1.54
N GLU A 393 -28.50 -3.19 2.19
CA GLU A 393 -28.43 -3.36 3.65
C GLU A 393 -26.96 -3.39 4.09
N PHE A 394 -26.62 -2.64 5.15
CA PHE A 394 -25.31 -2.70 5.79
C PHE A 394 -25.42 -3.29 7.20
N HIS A 395 -24.53 -4.23 7.51
CA HIS A 395 -24.45 -4.87 8.82
C HIS A 395 -23.04 -4.68 9.43
N PRO A 396 -22.87 -3.79 10.42
CA PRO A 396 -21.58 -3.55 11.06
C PRO A 396 -21.25 -4.64 12.10
N VAL A 397 -20.02 -5.15 12.06
CA VAL A 397 -19.48 -6.08 13.07
C VAL A 397 -18.23 -5.46 13.69
N VAL A 398 -18.31 -5.10 14.97
CA VAL A 398 -17.22 -4.48 15.73
C VAL A 398 -16.48 -5.57 16.48
N ASP A 399 -15.47 -6.19 15.85
CA ASP A 399 -14.69 -7.26 16.49
C ASP A 399 -13.36 -7.57 15.77
N SER A 400 -12.50 -8.35 16.42
CA SER A 400 -11.27 -8.91 15.85
C SER A 400 -11.53 -10.16 15.00
N LEU A 401 -10.66 -10.46 14.04
CA LEU A 401 -10.79 -11.65 13.17
C LEU A 401 -10.71 -12.98 13.93
N GLU A 402 -10.00 -13.04 15.07
CA GLU A 402 -9.90 -14.25 15.88
C GLU A 402 -11.16 -14.49 16.74
N ASP A 403 -11.88 -13.42 17.06
CA ASP A 403 -13.05 -13.42 17.92
C ASP A 403 -14.38 -13.58 17.14
N LEU A 404 -14.38 -13.33 15.83
CA LEU A 404 -15.53 -13.54 14.95
C LEU A 404 -16.19 -14.93 15.13
N ARG A 405 -17.53 -14.94 15.09
CA ARG A 405 -18.40 -16.13 15.15
C ARG A 405 -19.45 -16.06 14.05
N LEU A 406 -19.90 -17.21 13.55
CA LEU A 406 -20.82 -17.30 12.41
C LEU A 406 -22.10 -16.46 12.60
N TRP A 407 -22.68 -16.48 13.79
CA TRP A 407 -23.91 -15.75 14.10
C TRP A 407 -23.75 -14.23 13.99
N MET A 408 -22.54 -13.68 14.12
CA MET A 408 -22.25 -12.25 13.99
C MET A 408 -22.31 -11.80 12.52
N LEU A 409 -22.09 -12.70 11.57
CA LEU A 409 -21.95 -12.37 10.15
C LEU A 409 -23.30 -12.14 9.44
N HIS A 410 -24.41 -12.50 10.07
CA HIS A 410 -25.80 -12.28 9.59
C HIS A 410 -26.06 -12.81 8.16
N VAL A 411 -25.54 -14.01 7.87
CA VAL A 411 -25.89 -14.78 6.66
C VAL A 411 -27.37 -15.16 6.71
N LYS A 412 -28.16 -14.84 5.68
CA LYS A 412 -29.58 -15.21 5.57
C LYS A 412 -29.80 -16.23 4.45
N GLU A 413 -30.85 -17.02 4.57
CA GLU A 413 -31.22 -18.04 3.58
C GLU A 413 -31.62 -17.40 2.24
N GLY A 414 -31.24 -18.04 1.12
CA GLY A 414 -31.53 -17.55 -0.23
C GLY A 414 -30.57 -16.49 -0.77
N GLU A 415 -29.55 -16.10 -0.01
CA GLU A 415 -28.52 -15.14 -0.45
C GLU A 415 -27.27 -15.86 -1.00
N SER A 416 -26.69 -15.28 -2.06
CA SER A 416 -25.40 -15.73 -2.59
C SER A 416 -24.27 -15.01 -1.85
N VAL A 417 -23.60 -15.72 -0.94
CA VAL A 417 -22.54 -15.16 -0.08
C VAL A 417 -21.18 -15.15 -0.80
N ALA A 418 -20.48 -14.03 -0.78
CA ALA A 418 -19.05 -13.96 -1.08
C ALA A 418 -18.27 -13.36 0.09
N VAL A 419 -17.05 -13.83 0.34
CA VAL A 419 -16.18 -13.32 1.40
C VAL A 419 -15.00 -12.56 0.80
N ASN A 420 -14.67 -11.40 1.36
CA ASN A 420 -13.63 -10.48 0.90
C ASN A 420 -12.55 -10.35 1.98
N CYS A 421 -11.36 -10.87 1.71
CA CYS A 421 -10.22 -10.92 2.63
C CYS A 421 -9.06 -10.09 2.05
N MET A 422 -9.01 -8.79 2.38
CA MET A 422 -8.00 -7.87 1.86
C MET A 422 -6.92 -7.62 2.91
N LEU A 423 -5.72 -8.16 2.69
CA LEU A 423 -4.54 -7.98 3.54
C LEU A 423 -4.77 -8.40 5.01
N GLN A 424 -5.51 -9.50 5.23
CA GLN A 424 -5.91 -9.97 6.56
C GLN A 424 -5.45 -11.38 6.89
N MET A 425 -5.34 -12.27 5.91
CA MET A 425 -5.14 -13.70 6.17
C MET A 425 -3.76 -13.95 6.77
N HIS A 426 -2.75 -13.15 6.41
CA HIS A 426 -1.41 -13.28 7.00
C HIS A 426 -1.41 -13.10 8.53
N LYS A 427 -2.28 -12.26 9.09
CA LYS A 427 -2.28 -11.93 10.53
C LYS A 427 -2.51 -13.17 11.40
N VAL A 428 -3.31 -14.12 10.92
CA VAL A 428 -3.60 -15.38 11.63
C VAL A 428 -2.57 -16.50 11.39
N LEU A 429 -1.43 -16.23 10.75
CA LEU A 429 -0.31 -17.17 10.54
C LEU A 429 0.64 -17.28 11.76
N TYR A 430 0.14 -17.05 12.97
CA TYR A 430 0.91 -17.24 14.20
C TYR A 430 1.38 -18.70 14.37
N ASN A 431 2.49 -18.89 15.09
CA ASN A 431 3.37 -20.04 14.93
C ASN A 431 2.75 -21.43 15.20
N GLY A 432 3.19 -22.40 14.37
CA GLY A 432 3.24 -23.84 14.64
C GLY A 432 1.93 -24.62 14.72
N SER A 433 0.84 -24.04 15.24
CA SER A 433 -0.42 -24.75 15.46
C SER A 433 -1.42 -24.64 14.29
N ASP A 434 -1.23 -23.62 13.44
CA ASP A 434 -2.14 -23.20 12.36
C ASP A 434 -3.62 -23.07 12.79
N ARG A 435 -3.89 -22.97 14.11
CA ARG A 435 -5.24 -23.08 14.68
C ARG A 435 -6.09 -21.87 14.35
N ALA A 436 -5.54 -20.66 14.46
CA ALA A 436 -6.24 -19.42 14.11
C ALA A 436 -6.68 -19.42 12.64
N LEU A 437 -5.76 -19.70 11.71
CA LEU A 437 -6.07 -19.91 10.30
C LEU A 437 -7.12 -21.02 10.08
N THR A 438 -6.97 -22.19 10.71
CA THR A 438 -7.92 -23.31 10.53
C THR A 438 -9.32 -22.94 11.03
N ASN A 439 -9.41 -22.23 12.16
CA ASN A 439 -10.67 -21.72 12.69
C ASN A 439 -11.30 -20.68 11.76
N LEU A 440 -10.51 -19.72 11.24
CA LEU A 440 -10.98 -18.71 10.30
C LEU A 440 -11.46 -19.34 8.98
N LEU A 441 -10.72 -20.30 8.41
CA LEU A 441 -11.15 -21.04 7.22
C LEU A 441 -12.41 -21.86 7.48
N GLY A 442 -12.55 -22.46 8.67
CA GLY A 442 -13.78 -23.13 9.11
C GLY A 442 -14.98 -22.18 9.22
N LEU A 443 -14.77 -20.98 9.78
CA LEU A 443 -15.77 -19.91 9.83
C LEU A 443 -16.19 -19.47 8.43
N ILE A 444 -15.24 -19.20 7.53
CA ILE A 444 -15.49 -18.86 6.13
C ILE A 444 -16.29 -19.96 5.44
N ARG A 445 -15.91 -21.24 5.56
CA ARG A 445 -16.72 -22.35 5.02
C ARG A 445 -18.14 -22.37 5.58
N SER A 446 -18.31 -22.05 6.86
CA SER A 446 -19.62 -22.09 7.51
C SER A 446 -20.59 -20.99 7.03
N THR A 447 -20.13 -19.99 6.27
CA THR A 447 -21.01 -19.03 5.59
C THR A 447 -21.56 -19.55 4.26
N ASN A 448 -21.18 -20.78 3.85
CA ASN A 448 -21.47 -21.38 2.55
C ASN A 448 -21.18 -20.43 1.35
N PRO A 449 -19.95 -19.91 1.22
CA PRO A 449 -19.64 -18.87 0.24
C PRO A 449 -19.54 -19.46 -1.17
N ILE A 450 -20.17 -18.80 -2.15
CA ILE A 450 -19.95 -19.12 -3.57
C ILE A 450 -18.53 -18.74 -4.02
N ALA A 451 -17.94 -17.73 -3.38
CA ALA A 451 -16.59 -17.25 -3.62
C ALA A 451 -15.94 -16.66 -2.37
N VAL A 452 -14.62 -16.84 -2.25
CA VAL A 452 -13.75 -16.17 -1.29
C VAL A 452 -12.66 -15.47 -2.10
N VAL A 453 -12.61 -14.15 -2.04
CA VAL A 453 -11.62 -13.33 -2.74
C VAL A 453 -10.56 -12.92 -1.74
N ILE A 454 -9.30 -13.20 -2.06
CA ILE A 454 -8.14 -12.98 -1.19
C ILE A 454 -7.14 -12.11 -1.92
N ALA A 455 -6.73 -11.01 -1.30
CA ALA A 455 -5.57 -10.23 -1.73
C ALA A 455 -4.53 -10.16 -0.60
N GLU A 456 -3.28 -10.47 -0.92
CA GLU A 456 -2.18 -10.59 0.05
C GLU A 456 -0.87 -10.04 -0.53
N GLN A 457 0.05 -9.65 0.35
CA GLN A 457 1.40 -9.23 -0.01
C GLN A 457 2.23 -10.40 -0.59
N GLU A 458 2.76 -10.24 -1.80
CA GLU A 458 3.48 -11.30 -2.52
C GLU A 458 4.97 -11.35 -2.14
N SER A 459 5.23 -11.70 -0.89
CA SER A 459 6.58 -11.82 -0.31
C SER A 459 6.64 -12.89 0.79
N ASP A 460 7.85 -13.32 1.17
CA ASP A 460 8.08 -14.27 2.28
C ASP A 460 8.64 -13.52 3.51
N HIS A 461 7.78 -12.75 4.17
CA HIS A 461 8.13 -12.03 5.40
C HIS A 461 7.91 -12.89 6.65
N ASN A 462 7.41 -14.12 6.54
CA ASN A 462 7.22 -15.02 7.69
C ASN A 462 8.41 -15.98 7.94
N GLY A 463 9.55 -15.74 7.28
CA GLY A 463 10.78 -16.54 7.42
C GLY A 463 11.21 -16.77 8.88
N PRO A 464 11.80 -17.95 9.18
CA PRO A 464 12.08 -18.37 10.57
C PRO A 464 13.22 -17.59 11.23
N THR A 465 14.10 -16.94 10.46
CA THR A 465 15.25 -16.19 10.99
C THR A 465 15.14 -14.70 10.69
N LEU A 466 15.75 -13.86 11.53
CA LEU A 466 15.76 -12.41 11.35
C LEU A 466 16.42 -12.01 10.02
N GLU A 467 17.50 -12.67 9.65
CA GLU A 467 18.24 -12.48 8.39
C GLU A 467 17.34 -12.70 7.19
N SER A 468 16.57 -13.81 7.18
CA SER A 468 15.67 -14.14 6.08
C SER A 468 14.55 -13.10 5.93
N ARG A 469 13.93 -12.69 7.04
CA ARG A 469 12.88 -11.67 7.03
C ARG A 469 13.42 -10.30 6.60
N MET A 470 14.59 -9.91 7.10
CA MET A 470 15.23 -8.65 6.71
C MET A 470 15.57 -8.63 5.22
N ALA A 471 16.18 -9.70 4.69
CA ALA A 471 16.57 -9.78 3.29
C ALA A 471 15.37 -9.74 2.32
N GLU A 472 14.26 -10.42 2.62
CA GLU A 472 13.06 -10.36 1.79
C GLU A 472 12.32 -9.02 1.94
N SER A 473 12.17 -8.53 3.17
CA SER A 473 11.51 -7.23 3.44
C SER A 473 12.27 -6.08 2.77
N LEU A 474 13.60 -6.08 2.81
CA LEU A 474 14.41 -5.02 2.21
C LEU A 474 14.19 -4.95 0.70
N LYS A 475 14.10 -6.10 0.00
CA LYS A 475 13.78 -6.13 -1.43
C LYS A 475 12.37 -5.61 -1.71
N TYR A 476 11.39 -6.06 -0.92
CA TYR A 476 9.99 -5.70 -1.07
C TYR A 476 9.77 -4.20 -0.88
N TYR A 477 10.14 -3.67 0.29
CA TYR A 477 9.92 -2.27 0.60
C TYR A 477 10.87 -1.34 -0.18
N ALA A 478 12.03 -1.79 -0.67
CA ALA A 478 12.83 -1.00 -1.62
C ALA A 478 12.09 -0.73 -2.93
N ALA A 479 11.31 -1.70 -3.44
CA ALA A 479 10.47 -1.49 -4.60
C ALA A 479 9.27 -0.56 -4.30
N VAL A 480 8.65 -0.70 -3.12
CA VAL A 480 7.58 0.21 -2.67
C VAL A 480 8.12 1.65 -2.57
N PHE A 481 9.25 1.86 -1.90
CA PHE A 481 9.85 3.19 -1.73
C PHE A 481 10.39 3.78 -3.04
N ASP A 482 10.94 2.99 -3.97
CA ASP A 482 11.28 3.45 -5.34
C ASP A 482 10.03 3.93 -6.10
N SER A 483 8.90 3.24 -5.90
CA SER A 483 7.64 3.63 -6.55
C SER A 483 7.02 4.91 -6.00
N LEU A 484 7.13 5.15 -4.68
CA LEU A 484 6.74 6.39 -4.04
C LEU A 484 7.70 7.54 -4.39
N ASP A 485 9.00 7.26 -4.50
CA ASP A 485 10.01 8.27 -4.86
C ASP A 485 9.83 8.80 -6.28
N LEU A 486 9.36 7.96 -7.21
CA LEU A 486 9.00 8.37 -8.57
C LEU A 486 7.63 9.08 -8.65
N SER A 487 6.70 8.75 -7.74
CA SER A 487 5.30 9.24 -7.83
C SER A 487 5.03 10.55 -7.07
N LEU A 488 5.95 11.01 -6.21
CA LEU A 488 5.76 12.16 -5.33
C LEU A 488 7.02 13.06 -5.27
N PRO A 489 6.91 14.35 -4.92
CA PRO A 489 8.05 15.18 -4.51
C PRO A 489 8.72 14.69 -3.21
N LEU A 490 9.98 15.09 -2.98
CA LEU A 490 10.77 14.70 -1.80
C LEU A 490 10.20 15.27 -0.48
N ASP A 491 9.76 16.52 -0.52
CA ASP A 491 9.19 17.30 0.59
C ASP A 491 7.69 17.02 0.81
N SER A 492 7.11 16.04 0.10
CA SER A 492 5.68 15.77 0.12
C SER A 492 5.23 15.20 1.48
N PRO A 493 4.36 15.89 2.26
CA PRO A 493 3.82 15.34 3.51
C PRO A 493 2.94 14.11 3.29
N VAL A 494 2.42 13.96 2.06
CA VAL A 494 1.70 12.76 1.60
C VAL A 494 2.64 11.56 1.56
N ARG A 495 3.88 11.73 1.05
CA ARG A 495 4.91 10.68 1.03
C ARG A 495 5.21 10.21 2.45
N VAL A 496 5.43 11.14 3.38
CA VAL A 496 5.74 10.86 4.79
C VAL A 496 4.70 9.96 5.44
N LYS A 497 3.40 10.27 5.26
CA LYS A 497 2.31 9.45 5.82
C LYS A 497 2.24 8.05 5.23
N ILE A 498 2.46 7.90 3.91
CA ILE A 498 2.48 6.58 3.26
C ILE A 498 3.71 5.77 3.67
N GLU A 499 4.91 6.38 3.67
CA GLU A 499 6.15 5.71 4.07
C GLU A 499 6.13 5.31 5.56
N ALA A 500 5.50 6.10 6.44
CA ALA A 500 5.29 5.75 7.86
C ALA A 500 4.34 4.55 8.05
N MET A 501 3.30 4.43 7.23
CA MET A 501 2.38 3.28 7.23
C MET A 501 3.13 1.98 6.88
N PHE A 502 3.93 1.97 5.82
CA PHE A 502 4.83 0.84 5.53
C PHE A 502 5.94 0.67 6.57
N GLY A 503 6.36 1.76 7.22
CA GLY A 503 7.26 1.75 8.37
C GLY A 503 6.73 0.93 9.54
N ARG A 504 5.42 0.99 9.84
CA ARG A 504 4.78 0.12 10.85
C ARG A 504 4.90 -1.36 10.48
N GLU A 505 4.65 -1.72 9.21
CA GLU A 505 4.82 -3.10 8.75
C GLU A 505 6.27 -3.59 8.96
N ILE A 506 7.27 -2.78 8.56
CA ILE A 506 8.70 -3.09 8.75
C ILE A 506 9.03 -3.26 10.25
N ARG A 507 8.55 -2.35 11.11
CA ARG A 507 8.72 -2.45 12.57
C ARG A 507 8.14 -3.75 13.13
N ASN A 508 6.99 -4.19 12.63
CA ASN A 508 6.39 -5.45 13.06
C ASN A 508 7.18 -6.69 12.57
N ILE A 509 7.55 -6.76 11.29
CA ILE A 509 8.24 -7.91 10.70
C ILE A 509 9.63 -8.15 11.33
N ILE A 510 10.36 -7.06 11.59
CA ILE A 510 11.77 -7.09 12.03
C ILE A 510 11.89 -6.93 13.54
N GLY A 511 11.15 -6.00 14.14
CA GLY A 511 11.17 -5.72 15.57
C GLY A 511 10.54 -6.83 16.40
N CYS A 512 9.37 -7.31 15.98
CA CYS A 512 8.56 -8.19 16.80
C CYS A 512 8.90 -9.69 16.66
N GLU A 513 8.45 -10.47 17.64
CA GLU A 513 8.36 -11.93 17.61
C GLU A 513 7.11 -12.37 18.37
N GLY A 514 6.87 -13.68 18.49
CA GLY A 514 5.72 -14.17 19.24
C GLY A 514 4.40 -13.72 18.60
N ARG A 515 3.38 -13.49 19.43
CA ARG A 515 2.06 -13.04 18.97
C ARG A 515 2.09 -11.61 18.45
N GLU A 516 2.91 -10.77 19.06
CA GLU A 516 3.06 -9.35 18.69
C GLU A 516 3.53 -9.14 17.24
N ARG A 517 4.19 -10.14 16.64
CA ARG A 517 4.42 -10.15 15.19
C ARG A 517 3.19 -10.72 14.48
N TYR A 518 2.39 -9.86 13.84
CA TYR A 518 1.23 -10.20 13.02
C TYR A 518 1.48 -10.03 11.51
N GLU A 519 2.42 -9.16 11.11
CA GLU A 519 2.83 -9.00 9.72
C GLU A 519 3.67 -10.22 9.27
N ARG A 520 2.99 -11.15 8.59
CA ARG A 520 3.47 -12.51 8.30
C ARG A 520 3.26 -12.88 6.84
N HIS A 521 3.53 -11.94 5.94
CA HIS A 521 3.29 -12.09 4.51
C HIS A 521 3.87 -13.39 3.97
N SER A 522 3.10 -14.02 3.09
CA SER A 522 3.42 -15.31 2.48
C SER A 522 3.02 -15.27 1.01
N ARG A 523 3.88 -15.80 0.15
CA ARG A 523 3.68 -15.85 -1.31
C ARG A 523 2.45 -16.67 -1.70
N PHE A 524 1.83 -16.36 -2.86
CA PHE A 524 0.63 -17.01 -3.39
C PHE A 524 0.71 -18.54 -3.39
N ARG A 525 1.87 -19.11 -3.77
CA ARG A 525 2.10 -20.56 -3.72
C ARG A 525 1.82 -21.14 -2.34
N LYS A 526 2.19 -20.43 -1.26
CA LYS A 526 1.96 -20.89 0.11
C LYS A 526 0.49 -20.76 0.50
N TRP A 527 -0.18 -19.69 0.07
CA TRP A 527 -1.63 -19.55 0.24
C TRP A 527 -2.39 -20.67 -0.46
N ARG A 528 -2.03 -21.03 -1.69
CA ARG A 528 -2.60 -22.17 -2.43
C ARG A 528 -2.48 -23.49 -1.66
N GLU A 529 -1.31 -23.78 -1.10
CA GLU A 529 -1.10 -24.96 -0.24
C GLU A 529 -2.01 -24.92 1.00
N LEU A 530 -2.07 -23.79 1.71
CA LEU A 530 -2.85 -23.64 2.94
C LEU A 530 -4.37 -23.73 2.69
N LEU A 531 -4.88 -23.01 1.70
CA LEU A 531 -6.31 -22.97 1.35
C LEU A 531 -6.81 -24.32 0.82
N GLY A 532 -5.99 -24.99 0.01
CA GLY A 532 -6.29 -26.34 -0.47
C GLY A 532 -6.26 -27.39 0.66
N GLN A 533 -5.17 -27.47 1.42
CA GLN A 533 -4.94 -28.56 2.38
C GLN A 533 -5.66 -28.39 3.73
N LYS A 534 -5.89 -27.15 4.20
CA LYS A 534 -6.52 -26.87 5.50
C LYS A 534 -7.95 -26.36 5.37
N GLY A 535 -8.21 -25.56 4.33
CA GLY A 535 -9.53 -24.97 4.09
C GLY A 535 -10.43 -25.78 3.16
N ASN A 536 -9.91 -26.83 2.50
CA ASN A 536 -10.60 -27.57 1.45
C ASN A 536 -11.22 -26.64 0.38
N PHE A 537 -10.50 -25.59 -0.03
CA PHE A 537 -10.91 -24.70 -1.12
C PHE A 537 -10.20 -25.08 -2.42
N ARG A 538 -10.88 -24.89 -3.56
CA ARG A 538 -10.25 -24.88 -4.89
C ARG A 538 -10.17 -23.46 -5.42
N CYS A 539 -9.14 -23.16 -6.21
CA CYS A 539 -9.07 -21.87 -6.89
C CYS A 539 -10.15 -21.78 -7.98
N LEU A 540 -10.75 -20.60 -8.15
CA LEU A 540 -11.73 -20.29 -9.20
C LEU A 540 -11.10 -19.81 -10.51
N GLY A 541 -9.79 -19.56 -10.51
CA GLY A 541 -9.07 -18.99 -11.64
C GLY A 541 -9.39 -17.52 -11.92
N ILE A 542 -8.51 -16.91 -12.70
CA ILE A 542 -8.65 -15.57 -13.26
C ILE A 542 -9.07 -15.71 -14.73
N THR A 543 -10.00 -14.89 -15.20
CA THR A 543 -10.34 -14.84 -16.63
C THR A 543 -9.62 -13.69 -17.32
N GLU A 544 -9.64 -13.70 -18.66
CA GLU A 544 -9.06 -12.62 -19.45
C GLU A 544 -9.70 -11.25 -19.16
N ARG A 545 -10.94 -11.20 -18.62
CA ARG A 545 -11.59 -9.94 -18.22
C ARG A 545 -10.86 -9.27 -17.05
N GLU A 546 -10.63 -9.99 -15.96
CA GLU A 546 -9.88 -9.50 -14.80
C GLU A 546 -8.48 -9.02 -15.21
N PHE A 547 -7.79 -9.78 -16.06
CA PHE A 547 -6.44 -9.45 -16.53
C PHE A 547 -6.42 -8.20 -17.41
N MET A 548 -7.29 -8.12 -18.42
CA MET A 548 -7.37 -6.97 -19.31
C MET A 548 -7.79 -5.68 -18.59
N GLN A 549 -8.69 -5.78 -17.60
CA GLN A 549 -9.07 -4.64 -16.77
C GLN A 549 -7.89 -4.16 -15.91
N SER A 550 -7.15 -5.09 -15.29
CA SER A 550 -5.93 -4.77 -14.54
C SER A 550 -4.86 -4.10 -15.40
N GLN A 551 -4.67 -4.58 -16.64
CA GLN A 551 -3.77 -3.93 -17.60
C GLN A 551 -4.25 -2.52 -18.00
N MET A 552 -5.56 -2.33 -18.17
CA MET A 552 -6.12 -1.00 -18.50
C MET A 552 -5.93 -0.01 -17.34
N LEU A 553 -6.12 -0.47 -16.09
CA LEU A 553 -5.82 0.33 -14.90
C LEU A 553 -4.37 0.82 -14.90
N LEU A 554 -3.40 -0.06 -15.20
CA LEU A 554 -1.99 0.35 -15.28
C LEU A 554 -1.72 1.32 -16.43
N LYS A 555 -2.35 1.14 -17.60
CA LYS A 555 -2.22 2.08 -18.74
C LYS A 555 -2.79 3.48 -18.45
N MET A 556 -3.73 3.60 -17.51
CA MET A 556 -4.24 4.89 -17.04
C MET A 556 -3.33 5.55 -15.98
N HIS A 557 -2.34 4.83 -15.45
CA HIS A 557 -1.33 5.37 -14.54
C HIS A 557 -0.07 5.74 -15.32
N SER A 558 0.52 6.90 -15.04
CA SER A 558 1.61 7.46 -15.85
C SER A 558 2.98 6.77 -15.66
N VAL A 559 3.04 5.64 -14.97
CA VAL A 559 4.29 4.98 -14.54
C VAL A 559 4.42 3.57 -15.12
N GLU A 560 5.16 3.47 -16.22
CA GLU A 560 5.41 2.22 -16.98
C GLU A 560 6.16 1.13 -16.20
N LYS A 561 6.70 1.43 -15.02
CA LYS A 561 7.39 0.45 -14.17
C LYS A 561 6.44 -0.56 -13.51
N TYR A 562 5.16 -0.24 -13.35
CA TYR A 562 4.19 -1.21 -12.85
C TYR A 562 3.85 -2.24 -13.91
N LYS A 563 3.77 -3.52 -13.53
CA LYS A 563 3.31 -4.61 -14.40
C LYS A 563 2.26 -5.44 -13.67
N VAL A 564 1.38 -6.10 -14.43
CA VAL A 564 0.51 -7.17 -13.92
C VAL A 564 0.78 -8.44 -14.71
N GLN A 565 0.92 -9.55 -13.99
CA GLN A 565 1.14 -10.89 -14.55
C GLN A 565 0.11 -11.88 -13.99
N LYS A 566 -0.18 -12.93 -14.76
CA LYS A 566 -0.90 -14.10 -14.26
C LYS A 566 0.08 -14.98 -13.47
N GLU A 567 -0.35 -15.47 -12.32
CA GLU A 567 0.42 -16.28 -11.39
C GLU A 567 -0.20 -17.69 -11.29
N GLY A 568 0.63 -18.72 -11.12
CA GLY A 568 0.19 -20.11 -10.90
C GLY A 568 -0.83 -20.64 -11.92
N GLU A 569 -0.43 -20.88 -13.18
CA GLU A 569 -1.34 -21.46 -14.21
C GLU A 569 -2.67 -20.69 -14.39
N GLU A 570 -2.61 -19.36 -14.28
CA GLU A 570 -3.77 -18.44 -14.36
C GLU A 570 -4.74 -18.49 -13.15
N GLU A 571 -4.28 -18.98 -12.00
CA GLU A 571 -5.05 -18.99 -10.74
C GLU A 571 -5.16 -17.61 -10.06
N ALA A 572 -4.20 -16.71 -10.27
CA ALA A 572 -4.15 -15.40 -9.60
C ALA A 572 -3.55 -14.30 -10.49
N LEU A 573 -3.74 -13.04 -10.08
CA LEU A 573 -3.07 -11.87 -10.68
C LEU A 573 -2.13 -11.22 -9.68
N THR A 574 -0.90 -10.95 -10.11
CA THR A 574 0.14 -10.31 -9.31
C THR A 574 0.50 -8.96 -9.91
N ILE A 575 0.47 -7.89 -9.12
CA ILE A 575 1.08 -6.60 -9.47
C ILE A 575 2.55 -6.59 -9.03
N SER A 576 3.43 -6.13 -9.91
CA SER A 576 4.86 -5.93 -9.63
C SER A 576 5.29 -4.49 -9.87
N TRP A 577 6.36 -4.09 -9.20
CA TRP A 577 7.18 -2.93 -9.56
C TRP A 577 8.45 -3.44 -10.21
N GLU A 578 8.65 -3.13 -11.50
CA GLU A 578 9.64 -3.76 -12.36
C GLU A 578 9.54 -5.29 -12.29
N ASP A 579 10.51 -5.93 -11.62
CA ASP A 579 10.62 -7.39 -11.45
C ASP A 579 10.49 -7.80 -9.97
N GLN A 580 9.97 -6.91 -9.10
CA GLN A 580 9.61 -7.21 -7.71
C GLN A 580 8.09 -7.34 -7.59
N THR A 581 7.61 -8.54 -7.28
CA THR A 581 6.19 -8.79 -6.95
C THR A 581 5.81 -8.05 -5.67
N LEU A 582 4.59 -7.48 -5.64
CA LEU A 582 4.11 -6.68 -4.51
C LEU A 582 2.82 -7.25 -3.90
N TYR A 583 1.77 -7.47 -4.69
CA TYR A 583 0.49 -7.96 -4.19
C TYR A 583 -0.15 -8.93 -5.18
N THR A 584 -0.79 -9.97 -4.66
CA THR A 584 -1.49 -10.99 -5.46
C THR A 584 -2.96 -11.05 -5.08
N VAL A 585 -3.85 -11.02 -6.07
CA VAL A 585 -5.31 -11.20 -5.92
C VAL A 585 -5.71 -12.56 -6.50
N SER A 586 -6.51 -13.31 -5.74
CA SER A 586 -6.94 -14.67 -6.08
C SER A 586 -8.38 -14.94 -5.64
N ALA A 587 -9.02 -15.93 -6.28
CA ALA A 587 -10.41 -16.30 -6.02
C ALA A 587 -10.52 -17.80 -5.69
N TRP A 588 -11.37 -18.14 -4.74
CA TRP A 588 -11.50 -19.49 -4.20
C TRP A 588 -12.96 -19.86 -4.00
N THR A 589 -13.29 -21.16 -4.02
CA THR A 589 -14.62 -21.67 -3.70
C THR A 589 -14.50 -22.97 -2.90
N PRO A 590 -15.43 -23.29 -1.98
CA PRO A 590 -15.42 -24.56 -1.27
C PRO A 590 -15.32 -25.74 -2.25
N TYR A 591 -14.48 -26.70 -1.92
CA TYR A 591 -14.48 -28.00 -2.57
C TYR A 591 -15.59 -28.85 -1.94
N ASP A 592 -16.61 -29.18 -2.72
CA ASP A 592 -17.66 -30.11 -2.36
C ASP A 592 -17.33 -31.51 -2.88
N VAL A 593 -17.18 -32.46 -1.96
CA VAL A 593 -16.87 -33.86 -2.27
C VAL A 593 -18.08 -34.58 -2.89
N ALA A 594 -19.28 -33.99 -2.82
CA ALA A 594 -20.53 -34.60 -3.29
C ALA A 594 -20.66 -34.70 -4.81
N GLU A 595 -19.89 -33.95 -5.60
CA GLU A 595 -19.92 -34.01 -7.08
C GLU A 595 -19.05 -35.13 -7.68
N SER A 596 -18.42 -35.98 -6.85
CA SER A 596 -17.47 -37.02 -7.30
C SER A 596 -17.83 -38.46 -6.87
N SER A 597 -19.08 -38.71 -6.47
CA SER A 597 -19.62 -40.03 -6.08
C SER A 597 -20.65 -40.56 -7.08
#